data_AF-A0A814WZP5-F1
#
_entry.id   AF-A0A814WZP5-F1
#
_cell.length_a   1.000
_cell.length_b   1.000
_cell.length_c   1.000
_cell.angle_alpha   90.00
_cell.angle_beta   90.00
_cell.angle_gamma   90.00
#
_symmetry.space_group_name_H-M   'P 1'
#
loop_
_entity.id
_entity.type
_entity.pdbx_description
1 polymer ?
#
loop_
_entity_poly.entity_id
_entity_poly.type
_entity_poly.pdbx_seq_one_letter_code
_entity_poly.pdbx_strand_id
1 'polypeptide(L)'
;MSDDQKDLIFRDRIDAGCQLAAHPYLQKIKSLPSNERNSYLVISLPRGGTVVGDELAKQLNITHDLVFPRKIPCPGQPEFAIGAVSELGDVIWNDYARQENLIDKPQVQQSKDKQIEESRRRKQIYRGQRKPLESLSGRTVILVDDGLATGATMKSAIMTCQHLNAQSIIVAVPCGSADRVKDISKSVDKVICLTTPYGYHAVGQCYDSFDQTTDEEVIEIMAKYQGLNSENISNSGKQSIKIELDSQNVLHGDLTLVSNSIGLVLFAHGSGSSRLSPRNQYVAEQLNAAKISTFLLDLLTKNEEIEDDRTRKLRFNIPFLADRLSQVTDWLYQNNKNIQNLSIGYFGASTGGAAAIIAGGIKQQKRTKAIVSRGGRPDLVPKEQLNQLTVPTLLIVGGADMDVIKMNEEAYSQMTQLKDNEKQKALKLIPNATHLFEEKGALEQVSQLAVQWFTDNFQKH
;
A
#
# COMPACT_ATOMS: atom_id res chain seq x y z
N MET A 1 2.53 -42.44 -21.44
CA MET A 1 3.05 -42.04 -20.12
C MET A 1 4.48 -41.59 -20.35
N SER A 2 4.73 -40.29 -20.27
CA SER A 2 6.09 -39.75 -20.20
C SER A 2 6.18 -38.97 -18.90
N ASP A 3 6.97 -39.52 -17.99
CA ASP A 3 7.46 -38.91 -16.76
C ASP A 3 8.10 -37.55 -17.05
N ASP A 4 7.61 -36.50 -16.36
CA ASP A 4 8.37 -35.33 -15.88
C ASP A 4 7.45 -34.18 -15.39
N GLN A 5 6.36 -34.47 -14.69
CA GLN A 5 5.70 -33.43 -13.89
C GLN A 5 6.27 -33.47 -12.48
N LYS A 6 7.41 -32.79 -12.29
CA LYS A 6 7.91 -32.50 -10.94
C LYS A 6 6.84 -31.72 -10.18
N ASP A 7 6.48 -32.23 -9.01
CA ASP A 7 5.79 -31.47 -7.97
C ASP A 7 6.74 -30.36 -7.52
N LEU A 8 6.73 -29.25 -8.24
CA LEU A 8 7.48 -28.05 -7.91
C LEU A 8 6.81 -27.42 -6.69
N ILE A 9 7.54 -27.39 -5.58
CA ILE A 9 7.16 -26.67 -4.38
C ILE A 9 7.91 -25.33 -4.43
N PHE A 10 7.15 -24.23 -4.40
CA PHE A 10 7.68 -22.88 -4.31
C PHE A 10 7.96 -22.54 -2.85
N ARG A 11 9.02 -21.78 -2.57
CA ARG A 11 9.29 -21.39 -1.18
C ARG A 11 8.18 -20.48 -0.64
N ASP A 12 7.79 -19.49 -1.44
CA ASP A 12 6.81 -18.45 -1.11
C ASP A 12 6.26 -17.84 -2.42
N ARG A 13 5.34 -16.86 -2.32
CA ARG A 13 4.76 -16.19 -3.49
C ARG A 13 5.78 -15.38 -4.30
N ILE A 14 6.84 -14.88 -3.68
CA ILE A 14 7.89 -14.11 -4.36
C ILE A 14 8.70 -15.06 -5.23
N ASP A 15 9.12 -16.21 -4.68
CA ASP A 15 9.81 -17.26 -5.42
C ASP A 15 8.99 -17.74 -6.62
N ALA A 16 7.69 -17.97 -6.43
CA ALA A 16 6.79 -18.33 -7.52
C ALA A 16 6.72 -17.26 -8.63
N GLY A 17 6.72 -15.97 -8.27
CA GLY A 17 6.77 -14.85 -9.23
C GLY A 17 8.09 -14.80 -10.00
N CYS A 18 9.23 -15.01 -9.32
CA CYS A 18 10.55 -15.12 -9.94
C CYS A 18 10.60 -16.26 -10.96
N GLN A 19 10.09 -17.44 -10.60
CA GLN A 19 10.08 -18.61 -11.48
C GLN A 19 9.14 -18.42 -12.67
N LEU A 20 7.99 -17.74 -12.49
CA LEU A 20 7.13 -17.34 -13.60
C LEU A 20 7.85 -16.40 -14.56
N ALA A 21 8.57 -15.39 -14.05
CA ALA A 21 9.33 -14.46 -14.88
C ALA A 21 10.46 -15.14 -15.66
N ALA A 22 11.03 -16.21 -15.11
CA ALA A 22 12.05 -17.03 -15.76
C ALA A 22 11.48 -17.96 -16.84
N HIS A 23 10.15 -18.12 -16.94
CA HIS A 23 9.55 -18.95 -17.98
C HIS A 23 9.92 -18.40 -19.38
N PRO A 24 10.42 -19.23 -20.33
CA PRO A 24 10.99 -18.75 -21.59
C PRO A 24 10.03 -17.90 -22.45
N TYR A 25 8.73 -18.10 -22.30
CA TYR A 25 7.73 -17.27 -22.98
C TYR A 25 7.68 -15.84 -22.43
N LEU A 26 7.73 -15.68 -21.11
CA LEU A 26 7.63 -14.39 -20.43
C LEU A 26 8.96 -13.65 -20.48
N GLN A 27 10.07 -14.37 -20.35
CA GLN A 27 11.42 -13.79 -20.39
C GLN A 27 11.70 -13.01 -21.69
N LYS A 28 11.09 -13.41 -22.82
CA LYS A 28 11.20 -12.69 -24.10
C LYS A 28 10.69 -11.24 -24.03
N ILE A 29 9.72 -10.96 -23.17
CA ILE A 29 9.16 -9.61 -22.96
C ILE A 29 10.26 -8.66 -22.44
N LYS A 30 11.16 -9.16 -21.58
CA LYS A 30 12.27 -8.39 -21.03
C LYS A 30 13.28 -7.95 -22.10
N SER A 31 13.40 -8.69 -23.20
CA SER A 31 14.28 -8.33 -24.32
C SER A 31 13.64 -7.34 -25.31
N LEU A 32 12.35 -7.05 -25.19
CA LEU A 32 11.67 -6.11 -26.10
C LEU A 32 12.11 -4.65 -25.83
N PRO A 33 12.13 -3.79 -26.86
CA PRO A 33 12.25 -2.35 -26.71
C PRO A 33 11.19 -1.76 -25.76
N SER A 34 11.50 -0.66 -25.08
CA SER A 34 10.62 -0.08 -24.04
C SER A 34 9.22 0.28 -24.55
N ASN A 35 9.10 0.78 -25.78
CA ASN A 35 7.83 1.13 -26.41
C ASN A 35 6.92 -0.10 -26.63
N GLU A 36 7.49 -1.22 -27.09
CA GLU A 36 6.75 -2.46 -27.27
C GLU A 36 6.43 -3.11 -25.93
N ARG A 37 7.38 -3.07 -25.00
CA ARG A 37 7.20 -3.57 -23.65
C ARG A 37 6.06 -2.87 -22.90
N ASN A 38 5.90 -1.56 -23.12
CA ASN A 38 4.79 -0.80 -22.55
C ASN A 38 3.42 -1.29 -23.04
N SER A 39 3.31 -2.01 -24.15
CA SER A 39 2.04 -2.66 -24.53
C SER A 39 1.65 -3.82 -23.60
N TYR A 40 2.58 -4.36 -22.80
CA TYR A 40 2.33 -5.41 -21.83
C TYR A 40 1.94 -4.83 -20.46
N LEU A 41 0.94 -5.45 -19.83
CA LEU A 41 0.44 -5.08 -18.52
C LEU A 41 0.23 -6.34 -17.67
N VAL A 42 0.87 -6.42 -16.50
CA VAL A 42 0.49 -7.43 -15.51
C VAL A 42 -0.80 -6.98 -14.84
N ILE A 43 -1.77 -7.87 -14.77
CA ILE A 43 -2.99 -7.66 -14.00
C ILE A 43 -3.15 -8.81 -13.01
N SER A 44 -3.10 -8.51 -11.72
CA SER A 44 -3.23 -9.55 -10.69
C SER A 44 -4.61 -9.60 -10.06
N LEU A 45 -4.99 -10.80 -9.62
CA LEU A 45 -6.15 -11.03 -8.77
C LEU A 45 -5.74 -10.88 -7.29
N PRO A 46 -6.37 -9.96 -6.53
CA PRO A 46 -6.10 -9.86 -5.11
C PRO A 46 -6.59 -11.08 -4.31
N ARG A 47 -5.91 -11.49 -3.25
CA ARG A 47 -4.77 -10.80 -2.61
C ARG A 47 -3.43 -11.42 -2.96
N GLY A 48 -3.30 -12.74 -2.80
CA GLY A 48 -2.03 -13.44 -2.99
C GLY A 48 -1.46 -13.31 -4.40
N GLY A 49 -2.32 -13.31 -5.43
CA GLY A 49 -1.91 -13.04 -6.81
C GLY A 49 -1.20 -11.70 -7.01
N THR A 50 -1.48 -10.70 -6.16
CA THR A 50 -0.81 -9.40 -6.21
C THR A 50 0.68 -9.50 -5.88
N VAL A 51 1.09 -10.35 -4.95
CA VAL A 51 2.51 -10.55 -4.59
C VAL A 51 3.26 -11.20 -5.75
N VAL A 52 2.65 -12.22 -6.35
CA VAL A 52 3.21 -12.90 -7.54
C VAL A 52 3.29 -11.95 -8.72
N GLY A 53 2.25 -11.15 -8.95
CA GLY A 53 2.19 -10.15 -10.00
C GLY A 53 3.22 -9.04 -9.86
N ASP A 54 3.45 -8.55 -8.63
CA ASP A 54 4.47 -7.53 -8.33
C ASP A 54 5.86 -8.01 -8.71
N GLU A 55 6.19 -9.25 -8.32
CA GLU A 55 7.50 -9.82 -8.64
C GLU A 55 7.65 -10.07 -10.14
N LEU A 56 6.61 -10.58 -10.80
CA LEU A 56 6.62 -10.75 -12.26
C LEU A 56 6.83 -9.42 -12.99
N ALA A 57 6.10 -8.38 -12.60
CA ALA A 57 6.17 -7.06 -13.22
C ALA A 57 7.56 -6.43 -13.07
N LYS A 58 8.17 -6.51 -11.88
CA LYS A 58 9.55 -6.06 -11.63
C LYS A 58 10.55 -6.79 -12.51
N GLN A 59 10.48 -8.12 -12.57
CA GLN A 59 11.45 -8.93 -13.29
C GLN A 59 11.40 -8.70 -14.80
N LEU A 60 10.21 -8.47 -15.34
CA LEU A 60 9.97 -8.15 -16.75
C LEU A 60 10.12 -6.65 -17.07
N ASN A 61 10.21 -5.80 -16.04
CA ASN A 61 10.22 -4.33 -16.12
C ASN A 61 9.02 -3.80 -16.92
N ILE A 62 7.81 -4.23 -16.53
CA ILE A 62 6.53 -3.80 -17.07
C ILE A 62 5.63 -3.28 -15.94
N THR A 63 4.56 -2.57 -16.28
CA THR A 63 3.65 -2.03 -15.27
C THR A 63 2.68 -3.09 -14.76
N HIS A 64 2.11 -2.84 -13.58
CA HIS A 64 1.25 -3.76 -12.84
C HIS A 64 -0.01 -3.05 -12.37
N ASP A 65 -1.16 -3.71 -12.52
CA ASP A 65 -2.42 -3.27 -11.95
C ASP A 65 -3.27 -4.46 -11.43
N LEU A 66 -4.47 -4.19 -10.94
CA LEU A 66 -5.40 -5.18 -10.39
C LEU A 66 -6.64 -5.39 -11.25
N VAL A 67 -7.20 -6.59 -11.16
CA VAL A 67 -8.61 -6.82 -11.49
C VAL A 67 -9.23 -7.68 -10.40
N PHE A 68 -10.36 -7.25 -9.85
CA PHE A 68 -11.04 -7.94 -8.75
C PHE A 68 -12.53 -8.09 -9.04
N PRO A 69 -12.90 -8.76 -10.14
CA PRO A 69 -14.30 -8.86 -10.54
C PRO A 69 -15.06 -9.77 -9.56
N ARG A 70 -16.37 -9.55 -9.48
CA ARG A 70 -17.25 -10.37 -8.65
C ARG A 70 -18.02 -11.36 -9.52
N LYS A 71 -17.82 -12.66 -9.29
CA LYS A 71 -18.54 -13.71 -10.02
C LYS A 71 -20.03 -13.71 -9.67
N ILE A 72 -20.89 -13.80 -10.67
CA ILE A 72 -22.31 -14.13 -10.51
C ILE A 72 -22.44 -15.64 -10.74
N PRO A 73 -22.66 -16.43 -9.67
CA PRO A 73 -22.76 -17.88 -9.78
C PRO A 73 -24.05 -18.33 -10.46
N CYS A 74 -23.99 -19.49 -11.10
CA CYS A 74 -25.16 -20.22 -11.59
C CYS A 74 -26.01 -20.70 -10.40
N PRO A 75 -27.35 -20.58 -10.45
CA PRO A 75 -28.23 -21.17 -9.44
C PRO A 75 -27.94 -22.67 -9.24
N GLY A 76 -27.71 -23.08 -8.00
CA GLY A 76 -27.37 -24.47 -7.64
C GLY A 76 -25.94 -24.91 -7.94
N GLN A 77 -25.11 -24.08 -8.60
CA GLN A 77 -23.70 -24.37 -8.89
C GLN A 77 -22.79 -23.16 -8.59
N PRO A 78 -22.42 -22.92 -7.31
CA PRO A 78 -21.66 -21.74 -6.89
C PRO A 78 -20.29 -21.56 -7.57
N GLU A 79 -19.68 -22.67 -8.02
CA GLU A 79 -18.38 -22.65 -8.70
C GLU A 79 -18.48 -22.40 -10.22
N PHE A 80 -19.69 -22.43 -10.78
CA PHE A 80 -19.91 -22.11 -12.19
C PHE A 80 -20.37 -20.65 -12.33
N ALA A 81 -19.50 -19.80 -12.87
CA ALA A 81 -19.81 -18.39 -13.09
C ALA A 81 -20.59 -18.20 -14.40
N ILE A 82 -21.80 -17.63 -14.31
CA ILE A 82 -22.64 -17.26 -15.46
C ILE A 82 -22.47 -15.79 -15.86
N GLY A 83 -21.92 -14.99 -14.95
CA GLY A 83 -21.54 -13.61 -15.21
C GLY A 83 -20.47 -13.11 -14.26
N ALA A 84 -20.02 -11.89 -14.49
CA ALA A 84 -19.08 -11.17 -13.65
C ALA A 84 -19.49 -9.70 -13.52
N VAL A 85 -19.19 -9.08 -12.39
CA VAL A 85 -19.33 -7.64 -12.17
C VAL A 85 -17.95 -7.01 -12.17
N SER A 86 -17.74 -6.01 -13.04
CA SER A 86 -16.50 -5.23 -13.11
C SER A 86 -16.37 -4.28 -11.90
N GLU A 87 -15.20 -3.68 -11.72
CA GLU A 87 -15.00 -2.62 -10.71
C GLU A 87 -15.67 -1.26 -11.09
N LEU A 88 -16.16 -1.13 -12.33
CA LEU A 88 -17.01 -0.02 -12.75
C LEU A 88 -18.49 -0.30 -12.45
N GLY A 89 -18.84 -1.54 -12.10
CA GLY A 89 -20.21 -1.97 -11.82
C GLY A 89 -20.92 -2.56 -13.03
N ASP A 90 -20.25 -2.69 -14.17
CA ASP A 90 -20.81 -3.34 -15.36
C ASP A 90 -21.03 -4.82 -15.10
N VAL A 91 -22.14 -5.34 -15.60
CA VAL A 91 -22.48 -6.75 -15.48
C VAL A 91 -22.25 -7.43 -16.82
N ILE A 92 -21.33 -8.39 -16.83
CA ILE A 92 -20.86 -9.10 -18.01
C ILE A 92 -21.41 -10.53 -17.94
N TRP A 93 -22.22 -10.93 -18.91
CA TRP A 93 -22.80 -12.27 -18.99
C TRP A 93 -22.04 -13.13 -20.00
N ASN A 94 -21.90 -14.44 -19.70
CA ASN A 94 -21.42 -15.40 -20.68
C ASN A 94 -22.56 -15.88 -21.59
N ASP A 95 -22.21 -16.61 -22.66
CA ASP A 95 -23.20 -17.07 -23.64
C ASP A 95 -24.21 -18.06 -23.07
N TYR A 96 -23.77 -18.90 -22.12
CA TYR A 96 -24.65 -19.85 -21.43
C TYR A 96 -25.80 -19.13 -20.69
N ALA A 97 -25.50 -18.04 -19.96
CA ALA A 97 -26.51 -17.26 -19.25
C ALA A 97 -27.59 -16.70 -20.18
N ARG A 98 -27.18 -16.29 -21.40
CA ARG A 98 -28.07 -15.77 -22.44
C ARG A 98 -28.90 -16.88 -23.07
N GLN A 99 -28.27 -17.97 -23.48
CA GLN A 99 -28.92 -19.10 -24.16
C GLN A 99 -29.96 -19.79 -23.27
N GLU A 100 -29.66 -19.92 -21.98
CA GLU A 100 -30.54 -20.58 -21.00
C GLU A 100 -31.54 -19.62 -20.33
N ASN A 101 -31.64 -18.37 -20.82
CA ASN A 101 -32.52 -17.32 -20.28
C ASN A 101 -32.44 -17.20 -18.74
N LEU A 102 -31.22 -17.22 -18.19
CA LEU A 102 -31.01 -17.19 -16.74
C LEU A 102 -31.02 -15.77 -16.17
N ILE A 103 -30.72 -14.78 -17.01
CA ILE A 103 -30.47 -13.39 -16.59
C ILE A 103 -31.63 -12.83 -15.79
N ASP A 104 -32.87 -13.00 -16.24
CA ASP A 104 -34.06 -12.40 -15.61
C ASP A 104 -34.61 -13.21 -14.43
N LYS A 105 -33.98 -14.35 -14.08
CA LYS A 105 -34.44 -15.16 -12.94
C LYS A 105 -34.25 -14.38 -11.63
N PRO A 106 -35.24 -14.34 -10.72
CA PRO A 106 -35.15 -13.56 -9.48
C PRO A 106 -33.91 -13.85 -8.62
N GLN A 107 -33.52 -15.13 -8.53
CA GLN A 107 -32.32 -15.55 -7.79
C GLN A 107 -31.02 -15.00 -8.40
N VAL A 108 -30.95 -14.89 -9.73
CA VAL A 108 -29.79 -14.34 -10.45
C VAL A 108 -29.72 -12.83 -10.26
N GLN A 109 -30.86 -12.13 -10.33
CA GLN A 109 -30.94 -10.69 -10.07
C GLN A 109 -30.54 -10.35 -8.63
N GLN A 110 -31.03 -11.10 -7.64
CA GLN A 110 -30.63 -10.91 -6.24
C GLN A 110 -29.13 -11.15 -6.03
N SER A 111 -28.56 -12.17 -6.70
CA SER A 111 -27.12 -12.45 -6.64
C SER A 111 -26.30 -11.32 -7.28
N LYS A 112 -26.73 -10.82 -8.45
CA LYS A 112 -26.14 -9.69 -9.17
C LYS A 112 -26.04 -8.45 -8.28
N ASP A 113 -27.14 -8.05 -7.63
CA ASP A 113 -27.16 -6.84 -6.80
C ASP A 113 -26.19 -6.95 -5.60
N LYS A 114 -26.13 -8.11 -4.95
CA LYS A 114 -25.14 -8.39 -3.90
C LYS A 114 -23.69 -8.28 -4.41
N GLN A 115 -23.42 -8.79 -5.60
CA GLN A 115 -22.07 -8.71 -6.19
C GLN A 115 -21.69 -7.29 -6.60
N ILE A 116 -22.65 -6.47 -7.04
CA ILE A 116 -22.43 -5.05 -7.33
C ILE A 116 -22.02 -4.30 -6.05
N GLU A 117 -22.72 -4.51 -4.95
CA GLU A 117 -22.39 -3.88 -3.66
C GLU A 117 -21.01 -4.29 -3.16
N GLU A 118 -20.70 -5.59 -3.18
CA GLU A 118 -19.37 -6.09 -2.80
C GLU A 118 -18.26 -5.60 -3.74
N SER A 119 -18.54 -5.44 -5.04
CA SER A 119 -17.58 -4.86 -6.00
C SER A 119 -17.24 -3.41 -5.62
N ARG A 120 -18.25 -2.60 -5.29
CA ARG A 120 -18.04 -1.21 -4.82
C ARG A 120 -17.19 -1.16 -3.55
N ARG A 121 -17.46 -2.05 -2.59
CA ARG A 121 -16.69 -2.13 -1.33
C ARG A 121 -15.22 -2.45 -1.60
N ARG A 122 -14.94 -3.45 -2.44
CA ARG A 122 -13.56 -3.83 -2.81
C ARG A 122 -12.85 -2.75 -3.62
N LYS A 123 -13.56 -2.02 -4.48
CA LYS A 123 -13.01 -0.86 -5.18
C LYS A 123 -12.49 0.19 -4.20
N GLN A 124 -13.25 0.51 -3.17
CA GLN A 124 -12.83 1.48 -2.14
C GLN A 124 -11.54 1.05 -1.44
N ILE A 125 -11.40 -0.24 -1.14
CA ILE A 125 -10.21 -0.81 -0.46
C ILE A 125 -9.01 -0.83 -1.41
N TYR A 126 -9.14 -1.47 -2.58
CA TYR A 126 -7.98 -1.77 -3.43
C TYR A 126 -7.60 -0.65 -4.39
N ARG A 127 -8.56 0.13 -4.92
CA ARG A 127 -8.24 1.24 -5.84
C ARG A 127 -7.81 2.48 -5.09
N GLY A 128 -8.42 2.80 -3.95
CA GLY A 128 -8.18 4.06 -3.27
C GLY A 128 -8.42 5.25 -4.21
N GLN A 129 -7.41 6.09 -4.43
CA GLN A 129 -7.46 7.22 -5.36
C GLN A 129 -7.07 6.86 -6.81
N ARG A 130 -6.65 5.62 -7.09
CA ARG A 130 -6.25 5.21 -8.45
C ARG A 130 -7.46 5.21 -9.37
N LYS A 131 -7.24 5.63 -10.62
CA LYS A 131 -8.26 5.51 -11.66
C LYS A 131 -8.69 4.05 -11.79
N PRO A 132 -9.99 3.81 -11.99
CA PRO A 132 -10.46 2.47 -12.27
C PRO A 132 -9.92 2.00 -13.63
N LEU A 133 -9.92 0.68 -13.82
CA LEU A 133 -9.53 0.03 -15.05
C LEU A 133 -10.65 0.20 -16.10
N GLU A 134 -10.54 1.25 -16.90
CA GLU A 134 -11.56 1.66 -17.87
C GLU A 134 -11.36 1.07 -19.28
N SER A 135 -10.12 0.79 -19.68
CA SER A 135 -9.82 0.22 -21.00
C SER A 135 -8.47 -0.50 -21.01
N LEU A 136 -8.41 -1.58 -21.79
CA LEU A 136 -7.23 -2.38 -22.08
C LEU A 136 -6.91 -2.43 -23.59
N SER A 137 -7.48 -1.50 -24.35
CA SER A 137 -7.29 -1.42 -25.81
C SER A 137 -5.81 -1.30 -26.18
N GLY A 138 -5.36 -2.16 -27.09
CA GLY A 138 -3.96 -2.21 -27.54
C GLY A 138 -2.97 -2.76 -26.50
N ARG A 139 -3.45 -3.33 -25.38
CA ARG A 139 -2.60 -3.96 -24.36
C ARG A 139 -2.66 -5.48 -24.44
N THR A 140 -1.49 -6.11 -24.32
CA THR A 140 -1.39 -7.54 -24.01
C THR A 140 -1.37 -7.71 -22.49
N VAL A 141 -2.40 -8.35 -21.96
CA VAL A 141 -2.61 -8.52 -20.53
C VAL A 141 -2.04 -9.85 -20.06
N ILE A 142 -1.27 -9.82 -18.98
CA ILE A 142 -0.80 -11.01 -18.27
C ILE A 142 -1.58 -11.10 -16.95
N LEU A 143 -2.63 -11.94 -16.95
CA LEU A 143 -3.44 -12.23 -15.78
C LEU A 143 -2.71 -13.17 -14.83
N VAL A 144 -2.53 -12.75 -13.57
CA VAL A 144 -1.75 -13.46 -12.56
C VAL A 144 -2.58 -13.75 -11.31
N ASP A 145 -2.43 -14.96 -10.79
CA ASP A 145 -2.91 -15.35 -9.45
C ASP A 145 -1.87 -16.27 -8.78
N ASP A 146 -1.98 -16.51 -7.47
CA ASP A 146 -1.07 -17.41 -6.75
C ASP A 146 -1.34 -18.89 -7.00
N GLY A 147 -2.52 -19.22 -7.54
CA GLY A 147 -2.77 -20.52 -8.13
C GLY A 147 -4.16 -20.66 -8.72
N LEU A 148 -4.36 -21.75 -9.46
CA LEU A 148 -5.61 -22.03 -10.15
C LEU A 148 -6.34 -23.22 -9.52
N ALA A 149 -7.12 -22.93 -8.47
CA ALA A 149 -7.97 -23.92 -7.80
C ALA A 149 -9.24 -24.24 -8.59
N THR A 150 -10.32 -23.46 -8.40
CA THR A 150 -11.59 -23.70 -9.12
C THR A 150 -11.63 -22.99 -10.47
N GLY A 151 -10.79 -21.96 -10.64
CA GLY A 151 -10.68 -21.14 -11.86
C GLY A 151 -11.84 -20.17 -12.09
N ALA A 152 -12.86 -20.16 -11.23
CA ALA A 152 -14.04 -19.31 -11.39
C ALA A 152 -13.70 -17.80 -11.34
N THR A 153 -12.82 -17.40 -10.42
CA THR A 153 -12.35 -16.01 -10.32
C THR A 153 -11.52 -15.61 -11.54
N MET A 154 -10.61 -16.49 -11.98
CA MET A 154 -9.80 -16.27 -13.19
C MET A 154 -10.68 -16.13 -14.44
N LYS A 155 -11.71 -16.96 -14.60
CA LYS A 155 -12.70 -16.82 -15.70
C LYS A 155 -13.41 -15.47 -15.67
N SER A 156 -13.79 -15.00 -14.49
CA SER A 156 -14.42 -13.68 -14.32
C SER A 156 -13.45 -12.54 -14.68
N ALA A 157 -12.17 -12.70 -14.36
CA ALA A 157 -11.11 -11.76 -14.76
C ALA A 157 -10.88 -11.75 -16.28
N ILE A 158 -10.87 -12.92 -16.91
CA ILE A 158 -10.79 -13.05 -18.38
C ILE A 158 -11.97 -12.35 -19.04
N MET A 159 -13.20 -12.63 -18.61
CA MET A 159 -14.41 -11.97 -19.13
C MET A 159 -14.34 -10.44 -18.98
N THR A 160 -13.83 -9.97 -17.84
CA THR A 160 -13.64 -8.53 -17.59
C THR A 160 -12.60 -7.92 -18.53
N CYS A 161 -11.45 -8.58 -18.71
CA CYS A 161 -10.41 -8.08 -19.61
C CYS A 161 -10.86 -8.07 -21.08
N GLN A 162 -11.63 -9.08 -21.50
CA GLN A 162 -12.24 -9.12 -22.83
C GLN A 162 -13.24 -7.96 -23.01
N HIS A 163 -14.09 -7.71 -22.01
CA HIS A 163 -15.04 -6.60 -22.05
C HIS A 163 -14.36 -5.23 -22.13
N LEU A 164 -13.20 -5.07 -21.50
CA LEU A 164 -12.36 -3.87 -21.56
C LEU A 164 -11.49 -3.81 -22.83
N ASN A 165 -11.71 -4.69 -23.81
CA ASN A 165 -11.04 -4.74 -25.10
C ASN A 165 -9.52 -5.00 -25.03
N ALA A 166 -9.07 -5.88 -24.14
CA ALA A 166 -7.69 -6.37 -24.17
C ALA A 166 -7.33 -6.97 -25.55
N GLN A 167 -6.17 -6.61 -26.10
CA GLN A 167 -5.74 -7.08 -27.41
C GLN A 167 -5.38 -8.57 -27.38
N SER A 168 -4.74 -9.01 -26.30
CA SER A 168 -4.38 -10.39 -26.04
C SER A 168 -4.38 -10.64 -24.54
N ILE A 169 -4.72 -11.87 -24.13
CA ILE A 169 -4.79 -12.30 -22.74
C ILE A 169 -3.92 -13.54 -22.57
N ILE A 170 -2.95 -13.43 -21.67
CA ILE A 170 -2.09 -14.50 -21.20
C ILE A 170 -2.44 -14.75 -19.73
N VAL A 171 -2.70 -16.00 -19.35
CA VAL A 171 -2.82 -16.37 -17.93
C VAL A 171 -1.49 -16.98 -17.47
N ALA A 172 -0.91 -16.43 -16.41
CA ALA A 172 0.34 -16.90 -15.83
C ALA A 172 0.14 -17.21 -14.34
N VAL A 173 0.19 -18.49 -13.99
CA VAL A 173 -0.02 -18.98 -12.63
C VAL A 173 1.09 -19.97 -12.22
N PRO A 174 1.53 -19.98 -10.95
CA PRO A 174 2.57 -20.90 -10.52
C PRO A 174 2.10 -22.36 -10.57
N CYS A 175 0.89 -22.63 -10.08
CA CYS A 175 0.33 -23.97 -10.10
C CYS A 175 -1.19 -24.00 -10.32
N GLY A 176 -1.70 -25.15 -10.74
CA GLY A 176 -3.13 -25.34 -10.95
C GLY A 176 -3.52 -26.79 -11.24
N SER A 177 -4.81 -27.07 -11.26
CA SER A 177 -5.32 -28.36 -11.76
C SER A 177 -5.19 -28.44 -13.28
N ALA A 178 -4.70 -29.57 -13.80
CA ALA A 178 -4.53 -29.81 -15.23
C ALA A 178 -5.82 -29.58 -16.05
N ASP A 179 -6.97 -30.04 -15.53
CA ASP A 179 -8.26 -29.85 -16.18
C ASP A 179 -8.67 -28.37 -16.23
N ARG A 180 -8.35 -27.60 -15.18
CA ARG A 180 -8.66 -26.16 -15.10
C ARG A 180 -7.78 -25.34 -16.01
N VAL A 181 -6.49 -25.68 -16.09
CA VAL A 181 -5.55 -25.09 -17.05
C VAL A 181 -6.05 -25.33 -18.49
N LYS A 182 -6.43 -26.56 -18.81
CA LYS A 182 -6.96 -26.93 -20.14
C LYS A 182 -8.30 -26.25 -20.46
N ASP A 183 -9.13 -26.02 -19.46
CA ASP A 183 -10.40 -25.34 -19.65
C ASP A 183 -10.20 -23.83 -19.89
N ILE A 184 -9.32 -23.18 -19.13
CA ILE A 184 -9.00 -21.76 -19.31
C ILE A 184 -8.29 -21.51 -20.63
N SER A 185 -7.44 -22.43 -21.10
CA SER A 185 -6.73 -22.26 -22.38
C SER A 185 -7.64 -22.17 -23.60
N LYS A 186 -8.95 -22.46 -23.46
CA LYS A 186 -9.94 -22.28 -24.54
C LYS A 186 -10.42 -20.83 -24.68
N SER A 187 -10.20 -20.00 -23.67
CA SER A 187 -10.74 -18.63 -23.57
C SER A 187 -9.67 -17.55 -23.62
N VAL A 188 -8.39 -17.91 -23.74
CA VAL A 188 -7.24 -17.01 -23.72
C VAL A 188 -6.21 -17.44 -24.74
N ASP A 189 -5.30 -16.54 -25.12
CA ASP A 189 -4.29 -16.82 -26.15
C ASP A 189 -3.21 -17.79 -25.64
N LYS A 190 -2.87 -17.71 -24.35
CA LYS A 190 -1.86 -18.56 -23.73
C LYS A 190 -2.13 -18.77 -22.25
N VAL A 191 -1.88 -20.00 -21.78
CA VAL A 191 -1.77 -20.30 -20.35
C VAL A 191 -0.34 -20.77 -20.06
N ILE A 192 0.25 -20.21 -19.01
CA ILE A 192 1.54 -20.58 -18.44
C ILE A 192 1.25 -21.05 -17.02
N CYS A 193 1.43 -22.35 -16.79
CA CYS A 193 1.28 -22.99 -15.50
C CYS A 193 2.59 -23.75 -15.24
N LEU A 194 3.35 -23.39 -14.20
CA LEU A 194 4.67 -24.00 -13.98
C LEU A 194 4.56 -25.45 -13.52
N THR A 195 3.53 -25.79 -12.74
CA THR A 195 3.27 -27.17 -12.32
C THR A 195 1.78 -27.48 -12.21
N THR A 196 1.43 -28.75 -12.40
CA THR A 196 0.08 -29.28 -12.20
C THR A 196 0.15 -30.54 -11.35
N PRO A 197 0.36 -30.42 -10.03
CA PRO A 197 0.62 -31.57 -9.17
C PRO A 197 -0.57 -32.54 -9.15
N TYR A 198 -0.28 -33.82 -8.96
CA TYR A 198 -1.31 -34.85 -8.86
C TYR A 198 -2.13 -34.66 -7.57
N GLY A 199 -3.45 -34.82 -7.65
CA GLY A 199 -4.31 -34.59 -6.49
C GLY A 199 -4.43 -33.11 -6.09
N TYR A 200 -4.36 -32.18 -7.05
CA TYR A 200 -4.47 -30.76 -6.77
C TYR A 200 -5.81 -30.41 -6.09
N HIS A 201 -5.77 -29.98 -4.82
CA HIS A 201 -6.98 -29.58 -4.09
C HIS A 201 -6.95 -28.15 -3.54
N ALA A 202 -5.77 -27.61 -3.22
CA ALA A 202 -5.64 -26.26 -2.67
C ALA A 202 -4.37 -25.57 -3.17
N VAL A 203 -4.41 -24.25 -3.37
CA VAL A 203 -3.24 -23.47 -3.83
C VAL A 203 -2.05 -23.63 -2.89
N GLY A 204 -2.28 -23.62 -1.58
CA GLY A 204 -1.22 -23.68 -0.57
C GLY A 204 -0.36 -24.96 -0.61
N GLN A 205 -0.82 -26.04 -1.25
CA GLN A 205 -0.03 -27.28 -1.38
C GLN A 205 1.23 -27.10 -2.25
N CYS A 206 1.25 -26.06 -3.08
CA CYS A 206 2.38 -25.76 -3.96
C CYS A 206 3.44 -24.91 -3.26
N TYR A 207 3.26 -24.54 -1.99
CA TYR A 207 4.06 -23.55 -1.29
C TYR A 207 4.58 -24.07 0.06
N ASP A 208 5.86 -23.87 0.35
CA ASP A 208 6.44 -24.14 1.68
C ASP A 208 5.89 -23.15 2.73
N SER A 209 5.80 -21.87 2.36
CA SER A 209 5.15 -20.81 3.14
C SER A 209 4.00 -20.21 2.34
N PHE A 210 2.79 -20.28 2.92
CA PHE A 210 1.56 -19.77 2.31
C PHE A 210 0.80 -18.85 3.28
N ASP A 211 1.51 -17.85 3.80
CA ASP A 211 0.93 -16.88 4.72
C ASP A 211 -0.21 -16.08 4.07
N GLN A 212 -1.15 -15.61 4.88
CA GLN A 212 -2.29 -14.85 4.36
C GLN A 212 -1.85 -13.43 3.98
N THR A 213 -1.83 -13.12 2.69
CA THR A 213 -1.63 -11.75 2.19
C THR A 213 -2.77 -10.85 2.67
N THR A 214 -2.44 -9.68 3.21
CA THR A 214 -3.41 -8.72 3.75
C THR A 214 -3.83 -7.68 2.71
N ASP A 215 -4.86 -6.88 3.02
CA ASP A 215 -5.28 -5.80 2.12
C ASP A 215 -4.24 -4.67 2.08
N GLU A 216 -3.56 -4.43 3.20
CA GLU A 216 -2.48 -3.45 3.33
C GLU A 216 -1.31 -3.79 2.40
N GLU A 217 -0.90 -5.05 2.36
CA GLU A 217 0.18 -5.52 1.47
C GLU A 217 -0.17 -5.29 -0.02
N VAL A 218 -1.43 -5.54 -0.41
CA VAL A 218 -1.92 -5.24 -1.76
C VAL A 218 -1.84 -3.75 -2.06
N ILE A 219 -2.25 -2.90 -1.12
CA ILE A 219 -2.22 -1.45 -1.26
C ILE A 219 -0.77 -0.94 -1.38
N GLU A 220 0.14 -1.44 -0.57
CA GLU A 220 1.57 -1.09 -0.59
C GLU A 220 2.24 -1.48 -1.91
N ILE A 221 1.93 -2.66 -2.44
CA ILE A 221 2.40 -3.08 -3.76
C ILE A 221 1.90 -2.10 -4.83
N MET A 222 0.60 -1.79 -4.81
CA MET A 222 -0.02 -0.95 -5.82
C MET A 222 0.41 0.50 -5.78
N ALA A 223 0.84 1.01 -4.62
CA ALA A 223 1.40 2.35 -4.50
C ALA A 223 2.66 2.55 -5.38
N LYS A 224 3.42 1.47 -5.66
CA LYS A 224 4.62 1.51 -6.51
C LYS A 224 4.31 1.87 -7.97
N TYR A 225 3.09 1.58 -8.44
CA TYR A 225 2.69 1.69 -9.85
C TYR A 225 1.81 2.92 -10.14
N GLN A 226 1.56 3.78 -9.15
CA GLN A 226 0.73 4.99 -9.30
C GLN A 226 1.37 6.09 -10.19
N GLY A 227 2.63 5.93 -10.61
CA GLY A 227 3.39 6.92 -11.38
C GLY A 227 3.64 6.63 -12.87
N LEU A 228 3.09 5.55 -13.44
CA LEU A 228 3.44 5.13 -14.82
C LEU A 228 2.39 5.48 -15.90
N ASN A 229 1.27 6.12 -15.52
CA ASN A 229 0.26 6.64 -16.46
C ASN A 229 -0.10 8.11 -16.14
N SER A 230 0.92 8.93 -15.85
CA SER A 230 0.79 10.37 -15.64
C SER A 230 1.67 11.12 -16.65
N GLU A 231 1.35 10.98 -17.93
CA GLU A 231 1.48 12.14 -18.80
C GLU A 231 0.53 13.22 -18.23
N ASN A 232 1.12 14.32 -17.76
CA ASN A 232 0.50 15.49 -17.12
C ASN A 232 0.27 15.45 -15.59
N ILE A 233 1.34 15.26 -14.79
CA ILE A 233 1.58 16.12 -13.62
C ILE A 233 3.07 16.51 -13.60
N SER A 234 3.45 17.42 -14.50
CA SER A 234 4.70 18.16 -14.39
C SER A 234 4.51 19.31 -13.39
N ASN A 235 4.77 19.04 -12.10
CA ASN A 235 5.34 19.97 -11.10
C ASN A 235 5.11 19.46 -9.65
N SER A 236 5.90 18.50 -9.20
CA SER A 236 6.24 18.44 -7.76
C SER A 236 7.66 17.92 -7.61
N GLY A 237 8.49 18.63 -6.83
CA GLY A 237 9.88 18.27 -6.56
C GLY A 237 10.02 17.03 -5.67
N LYS A 238 9.25 15.97 -5.93
CA LYS A 238 9.31 14.69 -5.23
C LYS A 238 10.49 13.88 -5.75
N GLN A 239 11.39 13.50 -4.86
CA GLN A 239 12.62 12.75 -5.14
C GLN A 239 12.75 11.62 -4.14
N SER A 240 13.01 10.40 -4.61
CA SER A 240 13.41 9.31 -3.74
C SER A 240 14.90 9.44 -3.43
N ILE A 241 15.26 9.41 -2.15
CA ILE A 241 16.60 9.66 -1.63
C ILE A 241 17.05 8.43 -0.85
N LYS A 242 18.30 8.03 -1.11
CA LYS A 242 19.02 7.02 -0.35
C LYS A 242 19.80 7.73 0.77
N ILE A 243 19.54 7.35 2.01
CA ILE A 243 20.15 7.96 3.20
C ILE A 243 21.21 6.99 3.72
N GLU A 244 22.47 7.32 3.47
CA GLU A 244 23.60 6.50 3.90
C GLU A 244 24.08 7.01 5.27
N LEU A 245 23.66 6.34 6.34
CA LEU A 245 24.06 6.69 7.70
C LEU A 245 25.46 6.14 8.02
N ASP A 246 25.76 4.95 7.52
CA ASP A 246 27.10 4.35 7.46
C ASP A 246 27.17 3.32 6.32
N SER A 247 28.29 2.58 6.22
CA SER A 247 28.53 1.61 5.14
C SER A 247 27.57 0.42 5.11
N GLN A 248 26.82 0.16 6.20
CA GLN A 248 25.88 -0.96 6.32
C GLN A 248 24.43 -0.49 6.50
N ASN A 249 24.22 0.75 6.96
CA ASN A 249 22.91 1.31 7.26
C ASN A 249 22.45 2.29 6.18
N VAL A 250 21.72 1.73 5.22
CA VAL A 250 21.06 2.48 4.14
C VAL A 250 19.55 2.53 4.39
N LEU A 251 19.01 3.74 4.53
CA LEU A 251 17.57 3.98 4.56
C LEU A 251 17.08 4.59 3.25
N HIS A 252 15.77 4.53 3.05
CA HIS A 252 15.09 5.14 1.92
C HIS A 252 14.08 6.19 2.40
N GLY A 253 13.98 7.29 1.66
CA GLY A 253 12.98 8.31 1.91
C GLY A 253 12.52 9.00 0.63
N ASP A 254 11.35 9.60 0.68
CA ASP A 254 10.76 10.39 -0.39
C ASP A 254 10.69 11.85 0.09
N LEU A 255 11.50 12.71 -0.52
CA LEU A 255 11.55 14.14 -0.25
C LEU A 255 10.70 14.89 -1.27
N THR A 256 9.73 15.65 -0.82
CA THR A 256 9.02 16.63 -1.66
C THR A 256 9.43 18.03 -1.23
N LEU A 257 10.20 18.72 -2.09
CA LEU A 257 10.51 20.14 -1.93
C LEU A 257 9.50 20.99 -2.69
N VAL A 258 8.81 21.86 -1.96
CA VAL A 258 7.88 22.84 -2.52
C VAL A 258 8.56 24.20 -2.63
N SER A 259 8.32 24.94 -3.71
CA SER A 259 8.88 26.29 -3.89
C SER A 259 8.39 27.24 -2.80
N ASN A 260 9.30 28.07 -2.26
CA ASN A 260 9.03 28.98 -1.14
C ASN A 260 8.47 28.27 0.11
N SER A 261 8.99 27.08 0.39
CA SER A 261 8.59 26.29 1.56
C SER A 261 8.80 27.06 2.86
N ILE A 262 7.81 27.06 3.74
CA ILE A 262 7.92 27.69 5.07
C ILE A 262 8.58 26.78 6.11
N GLY A 263 8.75 25.49 5.80
CA GLY A 263 9.51 24.54 6.60
C GLY A 263 9.52 23.14 6.00
N LEU A 264 10.08 22.18 6.72
CA LEU A 264 10.16 20.77 6.36
C LEU A 264 9.56 19.91 7.48
N VAL A 265 8.66 19.00 7.13
CA VAL A 265 8.09 18.02 8.07
C VAL A 265 8.61 16.63 7.77
N LEU A 266 9.27 16.01 8.76
CA LEU A 266 9.71 14.62 8.70
C LEU A 266 8.64 13.69 9.29
N PHE A 267 8.32 12.62 8.58
CA PHE A 267 7.30 11.66 8.99
C PHE A 267 7.92 10.43 9.68
N ALA A 268 7.56 10.20 10.94
CA ALA A 268 7.83 8.96 11.65
C ALA A 268 6.60 8.05 11.54
N HIS A 269 6.68 7.00 10.72
CA HIS A 269 5.59 6.04 10.61
C HIS A 269 5.49 5.15 11.86
N GLY A 270 4.33 4.52 12.02
CA GLY A 270 4.10 3.55 13.09
C GLY A 270 4.77 2.20 12.81
N SER A 271 4.69 1.33 13.82
CA SER A 271 5.15 -0.05 13.75
C SER A 271 4.46 -0.81 12.61
N GLY A 272 5.23 -1.48 11.74
CA GLY A 272 4.68 -2.24 10.60
C GLY A 272 4.11 -1.38 9.48
N SER A 273 4.53 -0.12 9.38
CA SER A 273 4.23 0.80 8.27
C SER A 273 5.54 1.23 7.63
N SER A 274 5.47 1.86 6.46
CA SER A 274 6.62 2.41 5.74
C SER A 274 6.38 3.86 5.28
N ARG A 275 7.35 4.45 4.58
CA ARG A 275 7.22 5.71 3.85
C ARG A 275 6.10 5.69 2.79
N LEU A 276 5.63 4.50 2.40
CA LEU A 276 4.57 4.30 1.42
C LEU A 276 3.16 4.30 2.05
N SER A 277 3.04 4.56 3.36
CA SER A 277 1.75 4.63 4.04
C SER A 277 0.78 5.62 3.37
N PRO A 278 -0.38 5.16 2.83
CA PRO A 278 -1.32 6.04 2.15
C PRO A 278 -1.83 7.17 3.06
N ARG A 279 -1.99 6.88 4.35
CA ARG A 279 -2.43 7.86 5.35
C ARG A 279 -1.40 8.98 5.53
N ASN A 280 -0.11 8.66 5.57
CA ASN A 280 0.94 9.66 5.72
C ASN A 280 1.20 10.41 4.41
N GLN A 281 1.10 9.73 3.26
CA GLN A 281 1.17 10.37 1.95
C GLN A 281 0.04 11.40 1.77
N TYR A 282 -1.19 11.04 2.15
CA TYR A 282 -2.31 11.97 2.13
C TYR A 282 -2.04 13.22 3.00
N VAL A 283 -1.60 13.05 4.25
CA VAL A 283 -1.27 14.20 5.12
C VAL A 283 -0.11 15.01 4.53
N ALA A 284 0.89 14.36 3.95
CA ALA A 284 2.02 15.03 3.32
C ALA A 284 1.59 15.87 2.10
N GLU A 285 0.67 15.38 1.27
CA GLU A 285 0.10 16.12 0.15
C GLU A 285 -0.65 17.37 0.62
N GLN A 286 -1.41 17.27 1.71
CA GLN A 286 -2.10 18.44 2.30
C GLN A 286 -1.09 19.47 2.85
N LEU A 287 0.02 19.02 3.45
CA LEU A 287 1.12 19.90 3.87
C LEU A 287 1.81 20.55 2.65
N ASN A 288 2.05 19.79 1.59
CA ASN A 288 2.66 20.31 0.36
C ASN A 288 1.77 21.38 -0.29
N ALA A 289 0.46 21.16 -0.33
CA ALA A 289 -0.53 22.15 -0.79
C ALA A 289 -0.49 23.44 0.06
N ALA A 290 -0.16 23.33 1.34
CA ALA A 290 0.04 24.44 2.27
C ALA A 290 1.46 25.05 2.25
N LYS A 291 2.27 24.76 1.21
CA LYS A 291 3.67 25.23 1.06
C LYS A 291 4.61 24.75 2.17
N ILE A 292 4.38 23.54 2.67
CA ILE A 292 5.28 22.87 3.62
C ILE A 292 5.91 21.66 2.90
N SER A 293 7.23 21.64 2.83
CA SER A 293 7.98 20.50 2.28
C SER A 293 7.88 19.31 3.22
N THR A 294 7.98 18.10 2.68
CA THR A 294 7.78 16.88 3.46
C THR A 294 8.83 15.84 3.14
N PHE A 295 9.19 15.04 4.15
CA PHE A 295 10.08 13.91 4.00
C PHE A 295 9.48 12.68 4.67
N LEU A 296 9.14 11.68 3.87
CA LEU A 296 8.65 10.39 4.35
C LEU A 296 9.80 9.39 4.25
N LEU A 297 10.16 8.72 5.34
CA LEU A 297 11.30 7.83 5.39
C LEU A 297 10.93 6.49 6.00
N ASP A 298 11.66 5.44 5.65
CA ASP A 298 11.66 4.20 6.42
C ASP A 298 12.63 4.34 7.59
N LEU A 299 12.19 3.97 8.79
CA LEU A 299 13.03 4.01 10.00
C LEU A 299 13.87 2.75 10.21
N LEU A 300 13.62 1.69 9.43
CA LEU A 300 14.37 0.46 9.45
C LEU A 300 15.04 0.27 8.09
N THR A 301 16.25 -0.27 8.07
CA THR A 301 16.85 -0.77 6.84
C THR A 301 16.09 -2.02 6.38
N LYS A 302 16.21 -2.39 5.11
CA LYS A 302 15.58 -3.60 4.58
C LYS A 302 15.95 -4.87 5.36
N ASN A 303 17.19 -4.97 5.86
CA ASN A 303 17.63 -6.12 6.65
C ASN A 303 17.01 -6.10 8.06
N GLU A 304 16.96 -4.92 8.69
CA GLU A 304 16.29 -4.73 9.98
C GLU A 304 14.78 -5.01 9.87
N GLU A 305 14.12 -4.63 8.78
CA GLU A 305 12.71 -4.97 8.52
C GLU A 305 12.50 -6.49 8.46
N ILE A 306 13.33 -7.21 7.69
CA ILE A 306 13.23 -8.68 7.56
C ILE A 306 13.40 -9.37 8.92
N GLU A 307 14.33 -8.91 9.76
CA GLU A 307 14.51 -9.46 11.10
C GLU A 307 13.35 -9.07 12.03
N ASP A 308 12.90 -7.82 11.96
CA ASP A 308 11.87 -7.28 12.81
C ASP A 308 10.47 -7.84 12.48
N ASP A 309 10.22 -8.25 11.24
CA ASP A 309 8.98 -8.98 10.89
C ASP A 309 8.83 -10.29 11.66
N ARG A 310 9.95 -10.94 12.00
CA ARG A 310 9.96 -12.15 12.81
C ARG A 310 10.02 -11.86 14.30
N THR A 311 10.80 -10.86 14.71
CA THR A 311 11.14 -10.64 16.12
C THR A 311 10.28 -9.57 16.80
N ARG A 312 9.77 -8.60 16.03
CA ARG A 312 9.05 -7.39 16.48
C ARG A 312 9.81 -6.54 17.50
N LYS A 313 11.13 -6.67 17.59
CA LYS A 313 11.96 -6.02 18.61
C LYS A 313 12.24 -4.55 18.31
N LEU A 314 12.43 -4.19 17.05
CA LEU A 314 12.84 -2.86 16.62
C LEU A 314 11.64 -1.93 16.46
N ARG A 315 10.51 -2.40 15.91
CA ARG A 315 9.32 -1.54 15.69
C ARG A 315 8.70 -0.97 16.97
N PHE A 316 9.03 -1.51 18.13
CA PHE A 316 8.59 -1.01 19.45
C PHE A 316 9.73 -0.39 20.27
N ASN A 317 10.97 -0.36 19.75
CA ASN A 317 12.11 0.25 20.41
C ASN A 317 12.14 1.75 20.14
N ILE A 318 11.39 2.51 20.94
CA ILE A 318 11.24 3.96 20.78
C ILE A 318 12.58 4.72 20.82
N PRO A 319 13.51 4.43 21.75
CA PRO A 319 14.84 5.06 21.74
C PRO A 319 15.58 4.88 20.41
N PHE A 320 15.59 3.65 19.87
CA PHE A 320 16.23 3.33 18.59
C PHE A 320 15.58 4.09 17.42
N LEU A 321 14.25 4.10 17.33
CA LEU A 321 13.53 4.82 16.27
C LEU A 321 13.79 6.33 16.35
N ALA A 322 13.85 6.88 17.56
CA ALA A 322 14.16 8.29 17.78
C ALA A 322 15.62 8.63 17.43
N ASP A 323 16.58 7.75 17.76
CA ASP A 323 17.97 7.88 17.30
C ASP A 323 18.05 7.89 15.79
N ARG A 324 17.37 6.95 15.12
CA ARG A 324 17.37 6.88 13.66
C ARG A 324 16.80 8.15 13.04
N LEU A 325 15.65 8.61 13.52
CA LEU A 325 15.00 9.82 13.02
C LEU A 325 15.89 11.05 13.23
N SER A 326 16.59 11.15 14.36
CA SER A 326 17.57 12.21 14.61
C SER A 326 18.74 12.16 13.63
N GLN A 327 19.33 10.98 13.41
CA GLN A 327 20.45 10.80 12.48
C GLN A 327 20.06 11.16 11.04
N VAL A 328 18.87 10.77 10.59
CA VAL A 328 18.37 11.14 9.27
C VAL A 328 18.13 12.65 9.17
N THR A 329 17.69 13.29 10.25
CA THR A 329 17.56 14.75 10.31
C THR A 329 18.91 15.42 10.10
N ASP A 330 19.94 14.98 10.82
CA ASP A 330 21.31 15.52 10.68
C ASP A 330 21.85 15.29 9.26
N TRP A 331 21.64 14.08 8.71
CA TRP A 331 22.07 13.73 7.36
C TRP A 331 21.45 14.65 6.30
N LEU A 332 20.16 14.95 6.39
CA LEU A 332 19.47 15.84 5.46
C LEU A 332 20.06 17.25 5.47
N TYR A 333 20.39 17.78 6.66
CA TYR A 333 21.03 19.10 6.79
C TYR A 333 22.44 19.12 6.21
N GLN A 334 23.20 18.06 6.43
CA GLN A 334 24.57 17.97 5.92
C GLN A 334 24.60 17.83 4.40
N ASN A 335 23.65 17.10 3.82
CA ASN A 335 23.70 16.69 2.41
C ASN A 335 22.75 17.48 1.49
N ASN A 336 21.86 18.33 2.00
CA ASN A 336 20.90 19.07 1.17
C ASN A 336 20.85 20.57 1.53
N LYS A 337 21.50 21.39 0.69
CA LYS A 337 21.57 22.85 0.86
C LYS A 337 20.21 23.53 0.90
N ASN A 338 19.21 22.98 0.22
CA ASN A 338 17.86 23.55 0.19
C ASN A 338 17.10 23.36 1.51
N ILE A 339 17.56 22.43 2.36
CA ILE A 339 16.95 22.13 3.67
C ILE A 339 17.60 22.95 4.79
N GLN A 340 18.86 23.37 4.64
CA GLN A 340 19.64 24.02 5.70
C GLN A 340 18.99 25.28 6.30
N ASN A 341 18.18 25.99 5.51
CA ASN A 341 17.50 27.21 5.94
C ASN A 341 16.03 27.01 6.34
N LEU A 342 15.51 25.77 6.29
CA LEU A 342 14.12 25.48 6.63
C LEU A 342 13.98 25.23 8.13
N SER A 343 12.82 25.62 8.68
CA SER A 343 12.36 25.15 10.00
C SER A 343 11.98 23.68 9.93
N ILE A 344 12.23 22.91 11.00
CA ILE A 344 11.88 21.48 11.07
C ILE A 344 10.62 21.27 11.89
N GLY A 345 9.77 20.37 11.43
CA GLY A 345 8.74 19.75 12.23
C GLY A 345 8.75 18.23 12.09
N TYR A 346 8.13 17.56 13.05
CA TYR A 346 7.94 16.11 13.01
C TYR A 346 6.47 15.74 13.05
N PHE A 347 6.08 14.81 12.19
CA PHE A 347 4.78 14.17 12.21
C PHE A 347 4.96 12.70 12.54
N GLY A 348 4.56 12.27 13.72
CA GLY A 348 4.62 10.88 14.15
C GLY A 348 3.26 10.21 14.17
N ALA A 349 3.17 8.98 13.67
CA ALA A 349 1.97 8.16 13.71
C ALA A 349 2.17 6.95 14.63
N SER A 350 1.19 6.63 15.48
CA SER A 350 1.27 5.49 16.43
C SER A 350 2.57 5.55 17.26
N THR A 351 3.36 4.48 17.31
CA THR A 351 4.69 4.46 17.96
C THR A 351 5.67 5.50 17.40
N GLY A 352 5.52 5.88 16.13
CA GLY A 352 6.24 6.99 15.52
C GLY A 352 5.97 8.34 16.20
N GLY A 353 4.83 8.50 16.87
CA GLY A 353 4.52 9.67 17.70
C GLY A 353 5.51 9.84 18.86
N ALA A 354 5.82 8.75 19.57
CA ALA A 354 6.80 8.77 20.66
C ALA A 354 8.21 9.04 20.11
N ALA A 355 8.57 8.40 18.99
CA ALA A 355 9.86 8.61 18.34
C ALA A 355 10.03 10.06 17.87
N ALA A 356 8.98 10.67 17.29
CA ALA A 356 8.96 12.07 16.88
C ALA A 356 9.14 13.04 18.05
N ILE A 357 8.51 12.75 19.20
CA ILE A 357 8.67 13.57 20.41
C ILE A 357 10.11 13.51 20.93
N ILE A 358 10.71 12.32 21.01
CA ILE A 358 12.10 12.19 21.49
C ILE A 358 13.08 12.81 20.47
N ALA A 359 12.95 12.49 19.19
CA ALA A 359 13.84 12.99 18.16
C ALA A 359 13.75 14.51 18.02
N GLY A 360 12.54 15.06 17.82
CA GLY A 360 12.34 16.48 17.61
C GLY A 360 12.40 17.31 18.88
N GLY A 361 11.76 16.82 19.93
CA GLY A 361 11.56 17.56 21.18
C GLY A 361 12.78 17.58 22.09
N ILE A 362 13.61 16.52 22.04
CA ILE A 362 14.74 16.34 22.95
C ILE A 362 16.07 16.41 22.16
N LYS A 363 16.25 15.55 21.15
CA LYS A 363 17.54 15.45 20.43
C LYS A 363 17.78 16.62 19.48
N GLN A 364 16.74 17.04 18.76
CA GLN A 364 16.77 18.10 17.74
C GLN A 364 16.04 19.38 18.21
N GLN A 365 15.92 19.58 19.53
CA GLN A 365 15.13 20.63 20.15
C GLN A 365 15.41 22.03 19.59
N LYS A 366 16.69 22.35 19.31
CA LYS A 366 17.10 23.67 18.83
C LYS A 366 16.59 24.01 17.42
N ARG A 367 16.34 22.99 16.59
CA ARG A 367 15.93 23.14 15.18
C ARG A 367 14.44 22.92 14.99
N THR A 368 13.82 22.17 15.90
CA THR A 368 12.42 21.77 15.79
C THR A 368 11.50 22.88 16.25
N LYS A 369 10.55 23.25 15.40
CA LYS A 369 9.54 24.28 15.68
C LYS A 369 8.19 23.70 16.06
N ALA A 370 7.87 22.48 15.64
CA ALA A 370 6.60 21.84 15.97
C ALA A 370 6.64 20.31 15.83
N ILE A 371 5.83 19.65 16.64
CA ILE A 371 5.62 18.19 16.61
C ILE A 371 4.11 17.92 16.55
N VAL A 372 3.71 16.95 15.72
CA VAL A 372 2.35 16.42 15.66
C VAL A 372 2.42 14.91 15.88
N SER A 373 1.58 14.39 16.78
CA SER A 373 1.46 12.97 17.09
C SER A 373 0.03 12.51 16.78
N ARG A 374 -0.15 11.68 15.74
CA ARG A 374 -1.45 11.16 15.29
C ARG A 374 -1.66 9.72 15.78
N GLY A 375 -2.70 9.53 16.59
CA GLY A 375 -3.01 8.24 17.23
C GLY A 375 -1.80 7.68 17.97
N GLY A 376 -0.96 8.58 18.47
CA GLY A 376 0.38 8.23 18.90
C GLY A 376 0.41 7.62 20.28
N ARG A 377 1.59 7.10 20.65
CA ARG A 377 1.88 6.55 21.98
C ARG A 377 2.85 7.42 22.78
N PRO A 378 2.55 8.72 23.01
CA PRO A 378 3.46 9.62 23.72
C PRO A 378 3.71 9.18 25.17
N ASP A 379 2.85 8.32 25.73
CA ASP A 379 3.05 7.65 27.02
C ASP A 379 4.31 6.78 27.08
N LEU A 380 4.82 6.32 25.93
CA LEU A 380 6.07 5.58 25.84
C LEU A 380 7.32 6.47 25.94
N VAL A 381 7.16 7.79 25.93
CA VAL A 381 8.25 8.72 26.17
C VAL A 381 8.52 8.78 27.68
N PRO A 382 9.78 8.64 28.13
CA PRO A 382 10.11 8.76 29.55
C PRO A 382 9.58 10.06 30.14
N LYS A 383 8.97 9.97 31.33
CA LYS A 383 8.32 11.10 32.00
C LYS A 383 9.26 12.30 32.18
N GLU A 384 10.53 12.06 32.48
CA GLU A 384 11.55 13.10 32.63
C GLU A 384 11.75 13.89 31.34
N GLN A 385 11.64 13.23 30.18
CA GLN A 385 11.75 13.87 28.87
C GLN A 385 10.49 14.65 28.50
N LEU A 386 9.29 14.10 28.77
CA LEU A 386 8.05 14.85 28.59
C LEU A 386 8.02 16.13 29.45
N ASN A 387 8.50 16.03 30.69
CA ASN A 387 8.63 17.17 31.60
C ASN A 387 9.64 18.23 31.13
N GLN A 388 10.52 17.92 30.18
CA GLN A 388 11.52 18.84 29.62
C GLN A 388 11.15 19.33 28.22
N LEU A 389 10.04 18.85 27.65
CA LEU A 389 9.61 19.17 26.31
C LEU A 389 9.20 20.64 26.20
N THR A 390 9.91 21.41 25.39
CA THR A 390 9.62 22.84 25.12
C THR A 390 9.16 23.11 23.70
N VAL A 391 9.25 22.11 22.81
CA VAL A 391 8.81 22.22 21.42
C VAL A 391 7.28 22.13 21.34
N PRO A 392 6.61 23.07 20.65
CA PRO A 392 5.16 23.03 20.47
C PRO A 392 4.66 21.68 19.97
N THR A 393 3.79 21.01 20.72
CA THR A 393 3.33 19.64 20.44
C THR A 393 1.80 19.53 20.38
N LEU A 394 1.30 18.98 19.28
CA LEU A 394 -0.11 18.65 19.08
C LEU A 394 -0.30 17.13 19.13
N LEU A 395 -1.20 16.68 19.99
CA LEU A 395 -1.65 15.29 20.06
C LEU A 395 -3.04 15.19 19.39
N ILE A 396 -3.18 14.28 18.43
CA ILE A 396 -4.45 14.02 17.72
C ILE A 396 -4.83 12.57 17.97
N VAL A 397 -6.03 12.31 18.51
CA VAL A 397 -6.49 10.96 18.87
C VAL A 397 -7.88 10.70 18.29
N GLY A 398 -8.17 9.46 17.91
CA GLY A 398 -9.50 9.06 17.49
C GLY A 398 -10.45 9.03 18.69
N GLY A 399 -11.61 9.66 18.57
CA GLY A 399 -12.61 9.78 19.64
C GLY A 399 -13.24 8.45 20.07
N ALA A 400 -13.08 7.39 19.26
CA ALA A 400 -13.50 6.03 19.60
C ALA A 400 -12.35 5.16 20.13
N ASP A 401 -11.13 5.69 20.26
CA ASP A 401 -9.93 4.97 20.73
C ASP A 401 -9.64 5.28 22.21
N MET A 402 -10.51 4.77 23.08
CA MET A 402 -10.53 5.12 24.52
C MET A 402 -9.20 4.84 25.24
N ASP A 403 -8.49 3.77 24.87
CA ASP A 403 -7.21 3.42 25.47
C ASP A 403 -6.14 4.45 25.10
N VAL A 404 -6.04 4.80 23.82
CA VAL A 404 -5.06 5.78 23.35
C VAL A 404 -5.41 7.19 23.82
N ILE A 405 -6.69 7.53 23.99
CA ILE A 405 -7.12 8.80 24.61
C ILE A 405 -6.48 8.93 25.99
N LYS A 406 -6.70 7.94 26.87
CA LYS A 406 -6.16 7.98 28.24
C LYS A 406 -4.64 8.11 28.26
N MET A 407 -3.95 7.34 27.41
CA MET A 407 -2.49 7.41 27.28
C MET A 407 -2.00 8.79 26.83
N ASN A 408 -2.72 9.43 25.89
CA ASN A 408 -2.40 10.77 25.43
C ASN A 408 -2.72 11.84 26.46
N GLU A 409 -3.81 11.71 27.23
CA GLU A 409 -4.13 12.60 28.35
C GLU A 409 -3.06 12.53 29.46
N GLU A 410 -2.60 11.33 29.79
CA GLU A 410 -1.52 11.11 30.74
C GLU A 410 -0.22 11.79 30.27
N ALA A 411 0.20 11.54 29.03
CA ALA A 411 1.39 12.19 28.47
C ALA A 411 1.21 13.71 28.34
N TYR A 412 0.01 14.16 27.97
CA TYR A 412 -0.34 15.58 27.92
C TYR A 412 -0.08 16.21 29.28
N SER A 413 -0.62 15.67 30.38
CA SER A 413 -0.42 16.23 31.72
C SER A 413 1.06 16.37 32.13
N GLN A 414 1.96 15.53 31.58
CA GLN A 414 3.40 15.54 31.87
C GLN A 414 4.18 16.58 31.06
N MET A 415 3.64 17.12 29.97
CA MET A 415 4.31 18.20 29.22
C MET A 415 4.17 19.55 29.94
N THR A 416 4.90 19.71 31.05
CA THR A 416 4.72 20.80 32.03
C THR A 416 5.41 22.11 31.64
N GLN A 417 6.39 22.09 30.73
CA GLN A 417 7.07 23.30 30.25
C GLN A 417 6.31 24.03 29.14
N LEU A 418 5.36 23.36 28.50
CA LEU A 418 4.51 23.96 27.46
C LEU A 418 3.27 24.60 28.10
N LYS A 419 2.96 25.82 27.68
CA LYS A 419 1.74 26.50 28.12
C LYS A 419 0.50 25.86 27.48
N ASP A 420 -0.50 25.59 28.30
CA ASP A 420 -1.79 25.07 27.86
C ASP A 420 -2.64 26.21 27.26
N ASN A 421 -2.33 26.59 26.01
CA ASN A 421 -2.93 27.73 25.33
C ASN A 421 -3.27 27.47 23.86
N GLU A 422 -3.40 26.19 23.49
CA GLU A 422 -3.59 25.69 22.11
C GLU A 422 -2.54 26.13 21.09
N LYS A 423 -1.52 26.91 21.48
CA LYS A 423 -0.44 27.37 20.59
C LYS A 423 0.89 26.69 20.86
N GLN A 424 1.10 26.23 22.10
CA GLN A 424 2.28 25.45 22.49
C GLN A 424 1.93 23.99 22.74
N LYS A 425 0.70 23.71 23.16
CA LYS A 425 0.27 22.36 23.51
C LYS A 425 -1.23 22.23 23.26
N ALA A 426 -1.63 21.14 22.61
CA ALA A 426 -3.04 20.83 22.35
C ALA A 426 -3.27 19.31 22.24
N LEU A 427 -4.41 18.85 22.73
CA LEU A 427 -4.93 17.50 22.53
C LEU A 427 -6.28 17.63 21.82
N LYS A 428 -6.39 17.06 20.61
CA LYS A 428 -7.61 17.13 19.79
C LYS A 428 -8.14 15.72 19.53
N LEU A 429 -9.42 15.53 19.82
CA LEU A 429 -10.14 14.28 19.58
C LEU A 429 -10.93 14.39 18.27
N ILE A 430 -10.77 13.43 17.37
CA ILE A 430 -11.54 13.34 16.13
C ILE A 430 -12.81 12.52 16.38
N PRO A 431 -14.02 13.12 16.32
CA PRO A 431 -15.24 12.42 16.68
C PRO A 431 -15.45 11.14 15.87
N ASN A 432 -15.86 10.06 16.54
CA ASN A 432 -16.15 8.74 15.96
C ASN A 432 -14.97 8.05 15.24
N ALA A 433 -13.77 8.63 15.24
CA ALA A 433 -12.63 8.01 14.59
C ALA A 433 -11.99 6.92 15.46
N THR A 434 -11.66 5.79 14.86
CA THR A 434 -10.87 4.72 15.50
C THR A 434 -9.37 4.98 15.34
N HIS A 435 -8.53 4.04 15.81
CA HIS A 435 -7.06 4.18 15.88
C HIS A 435 -6.40 4.66 14.57
N LEU A 436 -6.90 4.19 13.42
CA LEU A 436 -6.32 4.46 12.11
C LEU A 436 -6.97 5.62 11.35
N PHE A 437 -8.03 6.22 11.90
CA PHE A 437 -8.77 7.34 11.28
C PHE A 437 -9.32 6.98 9.87
N GLU A 438 -9.86 5.78 9.70
CA GLU A 438 -10.38 5.28 8.41
C GLU A 438 -11.82 5.72 8.14
N GLU A 439 -12.49 6.23 9.17
CA GLU A 439 -13.83 6.77 9.07
C GLU A 439 -13.85 8.00 8.15
N LYS A 440 -14.93 8.13 7.39
CA LYS A 440 -15.11 9.23 6.43
C LYS A 440 -14.89 10.59 7.08
N GLY A 441 -13.96 11.38 6.55
CA GLY A 441 -13.67 12.73 7.06
C GLY A 441 -12.69 12.77 8.23
N ALA A 442 -12.27 11.63 8.79
CA ALA A 442 -11.39 11.60 9.95
C ALA A 442 -9.96 12.02 9.58
N LEU A 443 -9.40 11.44 8.51
CA LEU A 443 -8.05 11.77 8.07
C LEU A 443 -7.96 13.19 7.49
N GLU A 444 -9.04 13.68 6.87
CA GLU A 444 -9.20 15.07 6.44
C GLU A 444 -9.06 16.02 7.63
N GLN A 445 -9.76 15.77 8.73
CA GLN A 445 -9.65 16.58 9.95
C GLN A 445 -8.24 16.52 10.57
N VAL A 446 -7.63 15.33 10.62
CA VAL A 446 -6.23 15.17 11.05
C VAL A 446 -5.31 16.06 10.22
N SER A 447 -5.44 16.03 8.89
CA SER A 447 -4.60 16.79 7.99
C SER A 447 -4.78 18.30 8.15
N GLN A 448 -6.02 18.77 8.33
CA GLN A 448 -6.33 20.18 8.59
C GLN A 448 -5.67 20.67 9.88
N LEU A 449 -5.79 19.90 10.97
CA LEU A 449 -5.16 20.21 12.24
C LEU A 449 -3.63 20.24 12.13
N ALA A 450 -3.04 19.28 11.43
CA ALA A 450 -1.59 19.22 11.24
C ALA A 450 -1.08 20.40 10.39
N VAL A 451 -1.74 20.71 9.28
CA VAL A 451 -1.42 21.87 8.41
C VAL A 451 -1.47 23.16 9.21
N GLN A 452 -2.53 23.38 9.97
CA GLN A 452 -2.68 24.58 10.81
C GLN A 452 -1.54 24.66 11.84
N TRP A 453 -1.27 23.56 12.56
CA TRP A 453 -0.24 23.51 13.59
C TRP A 453 1.16 23.84 13.08
N PHE A 454 1.55 23.25 11.95
CA PHE A 454 2.87 23.53 11.37
C PHE A 454 2.95 24.94 10.80
N THR A 455 1.91 25.42 10.12
CA THR A 455 1.88 26.78 9.57
C THR A 455 2.07 27.82 10.68
N ASP A 456 1.31 27.71 11.75
CA ASP A 456 1.36 28.65 12.89
C ASP A 456 2.71 28.67 13.61
N ASN A 457 3.40 27.52 13.66
CA ASN A 457 4.66 27.40 14.38
C ASN A 457 5.90 27.64 13.52
N PHE A 458 5.81 27.47 12.20
CA PHE A 458 6.91 27.80 11.28
C PHE A 458 6.99 29.29 10.95
N GLN A 459 5.86 30.01 11.01
CA GLN A 459 5.82 31.46 10.72
C GLN A 459 6.17 32.35 11.92
N LYS A 460 6.39 31.77 13.12
CA LYS A 460 6.86 32.53 14.29
C LYS A 460 8.36 32.83 14.14
N HIS A 461 8.66 34.10 13.85
CA HIS A 461 10.01 34.67 13.81
C HIS A 461 10.73 34.56 15.16
#